data_AF-A0AAE0PIG4-F1
#
_entry.id   AF-A0AAE0PIG4-F1
#
_cell.length_a   1.000
_cell.length_b   1.000
_cell.length_c   1.000
_cell.angle_alpha   90.00
_cell.angle_beta   90.00
_cell.angle_gamma   90.00
#
_symmetry.space_group_name_H-M   'P 1'
#
loop_
_entity.id
_entity.type
_entity.pdbx_description
1 polymer ?
#
loop_
_entity_poly.entity_id
_entity_poly.type
_entity_poly.pdbx_seq_one_letter_code
_entity_poly.pdbx_strand_id
1 'polypeptide(L)'
;MQRTAVASVLGARLLSEIEEGSLEELLTSLRTNFTTLADPDFHDATYATDPDHDVTTSSPNPLIAPTTTNRTTKPEPRYFPIPFLNELVQRHYRATGSANLSITGRHHELLYLLVATLIAPPHCKTVAIVDFDGRFNPLRLLATQPFRSTSSSTTDNTRPLEPTDLDHVHILRPPRHFTPAVPLHTYPAGLEEYMLYGPHKSREREWWGTIVIGSGSSSNTTSSNDPAATALIQAQVAVTVGWQGWLRVDRAEPTTATGAGPWTFWNKSAEEARREREDREKAVEEAGWVASSAWGTFVFGSESGSGRG
;
A
#
# COMPACT_ATOMS: atom_id res chain seq x y z
N MET A 1 22.53 -10.09 29.60
CA MET A 1 21.50 -9.39 28.79
C MET A 1 21.24 -10.14 27.48
N GLN A 2 20.93 -11.44 27.54
CA GLN A 2 20.75 -12.28 26.32
C GLN A 2 19.45 -13.10 26.36
N ARG A 3 18.73 -13.10 27.50
CA ARG A 3 17.47 -13.83 27.69
C ARG A 3 16.22 -13.04 27.29
N THR A 4 16.29 -11.71 27.24
CA THR A 4 15.16 -10.84 26.87
C THR A 4 14.88 -10.79 25.36
N ALA A 5 15.88 -11.04 24.52
CA ALA A 5 15.72 -11.02 23.06
C ALA A 5 15.07 -12.29 22.49
N VAL A 6 15.20 -13.43 23.18
CA VAL A 6 14.59 -14.70 22.73
C VAL A 6 13.09 -14.72 23.02
N ALA A 7 12.67 -14.10 24.13
CA ALA A 7 11.25 -13.98 24.48
C ALA A 7 10.47 -13.07 23.51
N SER A 8 11.09 -12.00 22.97
CA SER A 8 10.43 -11.10 22.03
C SER A 8 10.24 -11.72 20.64
N VAL A 9 11.20 -12.54 20.19
CA VAL A 9 11.10 -13.26 18.90
C VAL A 9 10.04 -14.36 18.96
N LEU A 10 9.92 -15.06 20.09
CA LEU A 10 8.89 -16.08 20.29
C LEU A 10 7.50 -15.45 20.48
N GLY A 11 7.39 -14.30 21.15
CA GLY A 11 6.14 -13.56 21.30
C GLY A 11 5.57 -13.06 19.97
N ALA A 12 6.42 -12.56 19.06
CA ALA A 12 5.99 -12.15 17.72
C ALA A 12 5.48 -13.32 16.87
N ARG A 13 6.08 -14.51 17.04
CA ARG A 13 5.67 -15.74 16.33
C ARG A 13 4.34 -16.29 16.84
N LEU A 14 4.17 -16.30 18.18
CA LEU A 14 2.93 -16.67 18.87
C LEU A 14 1.76 -15.75 18.51
N LEU A 15 2.01 -14.45 18.30
CA LEU A 15 0.97 -13.49 17.94
C LEU A 15 0.58 -13.54 16.45
N SER A 16 1.46 -14.04 15.56
CA SER A 16 1.13 -14.21 14.14
C SER A 16 0.27 -15.45 13.84
N GLU A 17 0.18 -16.40 14.78
CA GLU A 17 -0.63 -17.63 14.64
C GLU A 17 -2.07 -17.47 15.15
N ILE A 18 -2.43 -16.32 15.73
CA ILE A 18 -3.72 -16.15 16.44
C ILE A 18 -4.90 -15.85 15.50
N GLU A 19 -4.68 -15.51 14.23
CA GLU A 19 -5.81 -14.96 13.44
C GLU A 19 -6.84 -15.99 12.94
N GLU A 20 -6.58 -17.31 12.85
CA GLU A 20 -7.62 -18.28 12.39
C GLU A 20 -7.53 -19.72 12.97
N GLY A 21 -6.92 -19.93 14.14
CA GLY A 21 -6.79 -21.26 14.76
C GLY A 21 -7.93 -21.64 15.72
N SER A 22 -8.38 -22.90 15.68
CA SER A 22 -9.30 -23.46 16.69
C SER A 22 -8.63 -23.44 18.08
N LEU A 23 -9.38 -23.15 19.15
CA LEU A 23 -8.85 -23.08 20.53
C LEU A 23 -8.04 -24.34 20.93
N GLU A 24 -8.42 -25.50 20.38
CA GLU A 24 -7.75 -26.78 20.63
C GLU A 24 -6.39 -26.90 19.91
N GLU A 25 -6.21 -26.26 18.76
CA GLU A 25 -4.91 -26.18 18.08
C GLU A 25 -3.96 -25.26 18.83
N LEU A 26 -4.47 -24.15 19.38
CA LEU A 26 -3.71 -23.26 20.25
C LEU A 26 -3.26 -23.98 21.53
N LEU A 27 -4.16 -24.73 22.19
CA LEU A 27 -3.81 -25.50 23.39
C LEU A 27 -2.84 -26.65 23.10
N THR A 28 -2.94 -27.28 21.93
CA THR A 28 -2.02 -28.35 21.53
C THR A 28 -0.64 -27.80 21.23
N SER A 29 -0.54 -26.69 20.47
CA SER A 29 0.72 -26.01 20.15
C SER A 29 1.43 -25.50 21.41
N LEU A 30 0.66 -24.96 22.36
CA LEU A 30 1.20 -24.46 23.63
C LEU A 30 1.72 -25.60 24.52
N ARG A 31 1.03 -26.75 24.55
CA ARG A 31 1.50 -27.95 25.27
C ARG A 31 2.73 -28.57 24.63
N THR A 32 2.78 -28.69 23.30
CA THR A 32 3.96 -29.23 22.61
C THR A 32 5.19 -28.36 22.85
N ASN A 33 5.04 -27.04 22.80
CA ASN A 33 6.14 -26.11 23.03
C ASN A 33 6.67 -26.13 24.47
N PHE A 34 5.79 -26.24 25.47
CA PHE A 34 6.19 -26.45 26.86
C PHE A 34 6.89 -27.80 27.08
N THR A 35 6.49 -28.85 26.35
CA THR A 35 7.13 -30.16 26.46
C THR A 35 8.55 -30.14 25.89
N THR A 36 8.77 -29.45 24.76
CA THR A 36 10.13 -29.23 24.20
C THR A 36 11.04 -28.36 25.07
N LEU A 37 10.48 -27.49 25.93
CA LEU A 37 11.25 -26.71 26.90
C LEU A 37 11.52 -27.47 28.20
N ALA A 38 10.79 -28.56 28.44
CA ALA A 38 10.96 -29.42 29.60
C ALA A 38 11.91 -30.60 29.37
N ASP A 39 12.49 -30.71 28.17
CA ASP A 39 13.48 -31.74 27.82
C ASP A 39 14.89 -31.27 28.23
N PRO A 40 15.51 -31.82 29.30
CA PRO A 40 16.74 -31.30 29.87
C PRO A 40 17.96 -32.11 29.40
N ASP A 41 18.01 -32.59 28.17
CA ASP A 41 19.16 -33.35 27.66
C ASP A 41 20.06 -32.49 26.76
N PHE A 42 20.75 -31.55 27.40
CA PHE A 42 22.00 -30.99 26.88
C PHE A 42 23.11 -31.24 27.89
N HIS A 43 23.52 -32.50 28.01
CA HIS A 43 24.77 -32.87 28.66
C HIS A 43 25.65 -33.69 27.71
N ASP A 44 26.74 -33.03 27.31
CA ASP A 44 28.10 -33.56 27.28
C ASP A 44 28.33 -34.90 26.57
N ALA A 45 28.74 -34.81 25.31
CA ALA A 45 29.34 -35.93 24.59
C ALA A 45 30.84 -35.99 24.89
N THR A 46 31.28 -36.98 25.69
CA THR A 46 32.49 -37.77 25.40
C THR A 46 32.66 -38.95 26.39
N TYR A 47 33.05 -40.10 25.83
CA TYR A 47 33.46 -41.39 26.43
C TYR A 47 32.43 -42.53 26.55
N ALA A 48 32.52 -43.41 25.54
CA ALA A 48 32.77 -44.86 25.65
C ALA A 48 31.66 -45.84 26.06
N THR A 49 31.37 -46.73 25.09
CA THR A 49 31.17 -48.20 25.18
C THR A 49 29.91 -48.83 25.82
N ASP A 50 29.25 -49.61 24.96
CA ASP A 50 28.64 -50.95 25.18
C ASP A 50 27.14 -51.09 25.59
N PRO A 51 26.51 -52.26 25.36
CA PRO A 51 25.28 -52.39 24.57
C PRO A 51 24.14 -53.06 25.36
N ASP A 52 23.08 -53.45 24.64
CA ASP A 52 21.94 -54.26 25.09
C ASP A 52 20.96 -53.61 26.07
N HIS A 53 19.75 -53.32 25.58
CA HIS A 53 18.54 -53.95 26.13
C HIS A 53 17.32 -53.74 25.23
N ASP A 54 16.72 -54.89 24.90
CA ASP A 54 15.46 -55.10 24.21
C ASP A 54 14.24 -54.93 25.15
N VAL A 55 13.04 -54.86 24.57
CA VAL A 55 11.69 -55.18 25.09
C VAL A 55 10.63 -54.07 24.96
N THR A 56 9.99 -54.10 23.77
CA THR A 56 8.55 -54.30 23.48
C THR A 56 7.47 -53.21 23.71
N THR A 57 6.59 -53.17 22.71
CA THR A 57 5.14 -52.83 22.66
C THR A 57 4.70 -51.38 22.40
N SER A 58 4.29 -51.09 21.15
CA SER A 58 2.97 -50.50 20.86
C SER A 58 2.58 -50.58 19.37
N SER A 59 1.28 -50.86 19.16
CA SER A 59 0.52 -50.98 17.91
C SER A 59 0.34 -49.64 17.16
N PRO A 60 -0.18 -49.65 15.91
CA PRO A 60 0.15 -48.66 14.89
C PRO A 60 -0.72 -47.41 14.97
N ASN A 61 -0.08 -46.23 15.04
CA ASN A 61 -0.74 -44.97 14.71
C ASN A 61 -0.47 -44.65 13.23
N PRO A 62 -1.50 -44.25 12.45
CA PRO A 62 -1.34 -44.02 11.03
C PRO A 62 -0.44 -42.81 10.79
N LEU A 63 0.52 -42.97 9.87
CA LEU A 63 1.20 -41.86 9.21
C LEU A 63 0.13 -40.96 8.56
N ILE A 64 -0.29 -39.92 9.26
CA ILE A 64 -0.83 -38.72 8.62
C ILE A 64 0.37 -37.81 8.45
N ALA A 65 1.01 -37.91 7.28
CA ALA A 65 1.92 -36.89 6.84
C ALA A 65 1.17 -35.54 6.92
N PRO A 66 1.63 -34.56 7.71
CA PRO A 66 1.05 -33.24 7.64
C PRO A 66 1.35 -32.71 6.24
N THR A 67 0.31 -32.63 5.41
CA THR A 67 0.32 -31.89 4.16
C THR A 67 0.55 -30.43 4.52
N THR A 68 1.82 -30.03 4.67
CA THR A 68 2.22 -28.65 4.88
C THR A 68 1.91 -27.90 3.60
N THR A 69 0.67 -27.43 3.49
CA THR A 69 0.28 -26.50 2.44
C THR A 69 0.89 -25.16 2.85
N ASN A 70 2.13 -24.93 2.45
CA ASN A 70 2.74 -23.60 2.39
C ASN A 70 1.93 -22.78 1.40
N ARG A 71 0.78 -22.25 1.83
CA ARG A 71 0.04 -21.24 1.10
C ARG A 71 0.77 -19.92 1.33
N THR A 72 1.78 -19.67 0.51
CA THR A 72 2.18 -18.30 0.16
C THR A 72 0.99 -17.65 -0.53
N THR A 73 0.04 -17.13 0.25
CA THR A 73 -1.12 -16.42 -0.26
C THR A 73 -0.60 -15.15 -0.92
N LYS A 74 -0.91 -14.99 -2.21
CA LYS A 74 -0.60 -13.74 -2.92
C LYS A 74 -1.27 -12.59 -2.17
N PRO A 75 -0.60 -11.44 -1.98
CA PRO A 75 -1.19 -10.31 -1.29
C PRO A 75 -2.49 -9.91 -1.99
N GLU A 76 -3.55 -9.70 -1.22
CA GLU A 76 -4.83 -9.23 -1.76
C GLU A 76 -4.74 -7.74 -2.08
N PRO A 77 -5.40 -7.26 -3.16
CA PRO A 77 -5.45 -5.83 -3.43
C PRO A 77 -6.16 -5.04 -2.35
N ARG A 78 -5.62 -3.88 -2.00
CA ARG A 78 -6.25 -2.99 -1.03
C ARG A 78 -7.54 -2.38 -1.57
N TYR A 79 -8.45 -2.09 -0.63
CA TYR A 79 -9.64 -1.31 -0.90
C TYR A 79 -9.33 0.20 -0.91
N PHE A 80 -9.78 0.87 -1.96
CA PHE A 80 -9.69 2.31 -2.18
C PHE A 80 -11.06 2.97 -1.93
N PRO A 81 -11.11 4.15 -1.31
CA PRO A 81 -12.36 4.90 -1.12
C PRO A 81 -12.92 5.46 -2.44
N ILE A 82 -12.19 5.34 -3.54
CA ILE A 82 -12.62 5.71 -4.88
C ILE A 82 -13.03 4.41 -5.60
N PRO A 83 -14.33 4.12 -5.77
CA PRO A 83 -14.80 2.82 -6.23
C PRO A 83 -14.22 2.40 -7.60
N PHE A 84 -14.01 3.36 -8.50
CA PHE A 84 -13.40 3.09 -9.81
C PHE A 84 -11.97 2.56 -9.72
N LEU A 85 -11.19 2.96 -8.71
CA LEU A 85 -9.86 2.40 -8.48
C LEU A 85 -9.95 0.92 -8.11
N ASN A 86 -10.95 0.52 -7.31
CA ASN A 86 -11.14 -0.88 -6.94
C ASN A 86 -11.41 -1.74 -8.18
N GLU A 87 -12.27 -1.28 -9.10
CA GLU A 87 -12.54 -2.02 -10.34
C GLU A 87 -11.26 -2.23 -11.18
N LEU A 88 -10.47 -1.16 -11.37
CA LEU A 88 -9.24 -1.23 -12.16
C LEU A 88 -8.18 -2.12 -11.51
N VAL A 89 -7.97 -1.95 -10.20
CA VAL A 89 -7.01 -2.74 -9.43
C VAL A 89 -7.39 -4.22 -9.40
N GLN A 90 -8.68 -4.54 -9.24
CA GLN A 90 -9.14 -5.93 -9.31
C GLN A 90 -8.92 -6.56 -10.69
N ARG A 91 -9.17 -5.82 -11.77
CA ARG A 91 -8.90 -6.30 -13.14
C ARG A 91 -7.40 -6.51 -13.38
N HIS A 92 -6.57 -5.57 -12.94
CA HIS A 92 -5.11 -5.70 -12.98
C HIS A 92 -4.65 -6.93 -12.19
N TYR A 93 -5.11 -7.10 -10.95
CA TYR A 93 -4.73 -8.22 -10.08
C TYR A 93 -5.11 -9.57 -10.69
N ARG A 94 -6.31 -9.70 -11.28
CA ARG A 94 -6.72 -10.92 -11.98
C ARG A 94 -5.81 -11.25 -13.17
N ALA A 95 -5.28 -10.23 -13.85
CA ALA A 95 -4.43 -10.39 -15.02
C ALA A 95 -2.96 -10.66 -14.68
N THR A 96 -2.42 -10.02 -13.64
CA THR A 96 -0.97 -10.00 -13.35
C THR A 96 -0.60 -10.66 -12.01
N GLY A 97 -1.56 -10.82 -11.11
CA GLY A 97 -1.32 -11.25 -9.72
C GLY A 97 -0.67 -10.19 -8.83
N SER A 98 -0.49 -8.95 -9.30
CA SER A 98 0.07 -7.85 -8.50
C SER A 98 -1.03 -7.00 -7.89
N ALA A 99 -0.98 -6.86 -6.56
CA ALA A 99 -1.97 -6.15 -5.74
C ALA A 99 -1.79 -4.63 -5.70
N ASN A 100 -0.60 -4.14 -6.02
CA ASN A 100 -0.23 -2.75 -5.79
C ASN A 100 -0.71 -1.83 -6.93
N LEU A 101 -1.23 -0.66 -6.56
CA LEU A 101 -1.56 0.40 -7.52
C LEU A 101 -0.26 1.09 -7.94
N SER A 102 0.05 1.09 -9.24
CA SER A 102 1.24 1.74 -9.78
C SER A 102 0.86 2.83 -10.77
N ILE A 103 1.15 4.08 -10.39
CA ILE A 103 0.68 5.29 -11.08
C ILE A 103 1.84 5.98 -11.81
N THR A 104 1.60 6.42 -13.05
CA THR A 104 2.54 7.18 -13.87
C THR A 104 1.90 8.46 -14.43
N GLY A 105 2.69 9.31 -15.09
CA GLY A 105 2.23 10.59 -15.65
C GLY A 105 2.10 11.69 -14.59
N ARG A 106 1.03 12.50 -14.68
CA ARG A 106 0.70 13.60 -13.76
C ARG A 106 0.04 13.12 -12.47
N HIS A 107 0.68 12.15 -11.83
CA HIS A 107 0.18 11.37 -10.70
C HIS A 107 -0.18 12.16 -9.44
N HIS A 108 0.41 13.35 -9.22
CA HIS A 108 0.18 14.14 -8.02
C HIS A 108 -1.31 14.44 -7.80
N GLU A 109 -2.06 14.63 -8.87
CA GLU A 109 -3.47 15.02 -8.84
C GLU A 109 -4.35 13.90 -8.28
N LEU A 110 -4.09 12.66 -8.74
CA LEU A 110 -4.75 11.48 -8.21
C LEU A 110 -4.29 11.17 -6.77
N LEU A 111 -3.01 11.40 -6.46
CA LEU A 111 -2.49 11.21 -5.11
C LEU A 111 -3.14 12.17 -4.11
N TYR A 112 -3.24 13.46 -4.43
CA TYR A 112 -3.89 14.42 -3.54
C TYR A 112 -5.36 14.06 -3.35
N LEU A 113 -6.08 13.69 -4.42
CA LEU A 113 -7.47 13.24 -4.31
C LEU A 113 -7.59 12.01 -3.40
N LEU A 114 -6.77 10.98 -3.62
CA LEU A 114 -6.79 9.75 -2.84
C LEU A 114 -6.49 10.01 -1.36
N VAL A 115 -5.40 10.73 -1.06
CA VAL A 115 -5.00 11.02 0.32
C VAL A 115 -6.03 11.89 1.02
N ALA A 116 -6.54 12.94 0.36
CA ALA A 116 -7.60 13.79 0.92
C ALA A 116 -8.86 12.97 1.22
N THR A 117 -9.24 12.04 0.33
CA THR A 117 -10.39 11.15 0.55
C THR A 117 -10.17 10.19 1.71
N LEU A 118 -8.97 9.61 1.85
CA LEU A 118 -8.65 8.68 2.92
C LEU A 118 -8.68 9.32 4.30
N ILE A 119 -8.14 10.54 4.44
CA ILE A 119 -8.02 11.20 5.76
C ILE A 119 -9.28 11.97 6.16
N ALA A 120 -10.13 12.32 5.21
CA ALA A 120 -11.43 12.95 5.46
C ALA A 120 -12.44 11.96 6.08
N PRO A 121 -13.45 12.46 6.82
CA PRO A 121 -14.68 11.70 7.05
C PRO A 121 -15.35 11.31 5.72
N PRO A 122 -15.94 10.10 5.63
CA PRO A 122 -16.14 9.13 6.70
C PRO A 122 -14.97 8.16 6.93
N HIS A 123 -13.91 8.24 6.12
CA HIS A 123 -12.85 7.22 6.12
C HIS A 123 -11.89 7.35 7.31
N CYS A 124 -11.55 8.58 7.69
CA CYS A 124 -10.73 8.90 8.86
C CYS A 124 -9.52 7.95 9.01
N LYS A 125 -8.78 7.73 7.92
CA LYS A 125 -7.60 6.85 7.91
C LYS A 125 -6.32 7.64 8.19
N THR A 126 -5.26 6.90 8.47
CA THR A 126 -3.89 7.39 8.53
C THR A 126 -3.13 6.91 7.29
N VAL A 127 -2.34 7.79 6.67
CA VAL A 127 -1.55 7.47 5.46
C VAL A 127 -0.08 7.81 5.69
N ALA A 128 0.78 6.90 5.28
CA ALA A 128 2.23 7.09 5.32
C ALA A 128 2.76 7.30 3.89
N ILE A 129 3.66 8.25 3.69
CA ILE A 129 4.19 8.66 2.39
C ILE A 129 5.71 8.68 2.45
N VAL A 130 6.36 7.94 1.54
CA VAL A 130 7.80 8.05 1.28
C VAL A 130 7.99 8.87 0.01
N ASP A 131 8.47 10.11 0.16
CA ASP A 131 8.60 11.08 -0.93
C ASP A 131 10.08 11.28 -1.29
N PHE A 132 10.57 10.49 -2.25
CA PHE A 132 11.94 10.59 -2.77
C PHE A 132 12.13 11.83 -3.65
N ASP A 133 11.08 12.30 -4.31
CA ASP A 133 11.13 13.50 -5.14
C ASP A 133 11.17 14.77 -4.29
N GLY A 134 10.68 14.71 -3.05
CA GLY A 134 10.51 15.85 -2.16
C GLY A 134 9.54 16.88 -2.71
N ARG A 135 8.56 16.45 -3.51
CA ARG A 135 7.59 17.31 -4.22
C ARG A 135 6.18 17.24 -3.63
N PHE A 136 5.90 16.27 -2.77
CA PHE A 136 4.61 16.16 -2.12
C PHE A 136 4.44 17.29 -1.10
N ASN A 137 3.41 18.13 -1.28
CA ASN A 137 3.10 19.24 -0.38
C ASN A 137 1.80 18.93 0.39
N PRO A 138 1.86 18.59 1.68
CA PRO A 138 0.65 18.29 2.46
C PRO A 138 -0.36 19.44 2.51
N LEU A 139 0.06 20.70 2.34
CA LEU A 139 -0.87 21.83 2.32
C LEU A 139 -1.80 21.82 1.09
N ARG A 140 -1.39 21.19 -0.03
CA ARG A 140 -2.30 21.01 -1.18
C ARG A 140 -3.50 20.14 -0.84
N LEU A 141 -3.43 19.29 0.19
CA LEU A 141 -4.57 18.46 0.61
C LEU A 141 -5.74 19.32 1.10
N LEU A 142 -5.47 20.45 1.77
CA LEU A 142 -6.52 21.37 2.25
C LEU A 142 -7.28 22.05 1.10
N ALA A 143 -6.62 22.22 -0.05
CA ALA A 143 -7.24 22.74 -1.26
C ALA A 143 -7.91 21.64 -2.12
N THR A 144 -7.73 20.37 -1.74
CA THR A 144 -8.25 19.24 -2.51
C THR A 144 -9.60 18.80 -1.95
N GLN A 145 -10.62 18.79 -2.79
CA GLN A 145 -11.93 18.26 -2.40
C GLN A 145 -11.89 16.72 -2.37
N PRO A 146 -12.23 16.08 -1.24
CA PRO A 146 -12.36 14.63 -1.16
C PRO A 146 -13.34 14.09 -2.20
N PHE A 147 -13.08 12.88 -2.69
CA PHE A 147 -13.99 12.20 -3.61
C PHE A 147 -15.35 11.98 -2.95
N ARG A 148 -16.42 12.33 -3.66
CA ARG A 148 -17.81 12.08 -3.24
C ARG A 148 -18.48 11.15 -4.25
N SER A 149 -19.16 10.12 -3.76
CA SER A 149 -19.94 9.26 -4.63
C SER A 149 -21.24 9.97 -5.01
N THR A 150 -21.54 10.06 -6.31
CA THR A 150 -22.77 10.68 -6.82
C THR A 150 -24.04 9.91 -6.48
N SER A 151 -23.92 8.70 -5.93
CA SER A 151 -25.02 7.78 -5.65
C SER A 151 -25.62 7.87 -4.23
N SER A 152 -25.03 8.62 -3.29
CA SER A 152 -25.53 8.68 -1.92
C SER A 152 -26.47 9.86 -1.69
N SER A 153 -27.75 9.65 -2.00
CA SER A 153 -28.81 10.49 -1.44
C SER A 153 -28.92 10.20 0.05
N THR A 154 -28.86 11.24 0.87
CA THR A 154 -29.10 11.26 2.34
C THR A 154 -27.86 10.94 3.20
N THR A 155 -27.40 11.96 3.95
CA THR A 155 -26.40 11.94 5.04
C THR A 155 -24.92 11.68 4.72
N ASP A 156 -24.40 12.17 3.59
CA ASP A 156 -22.94 12.12 3.37
C ASP A 156 -22.24 13.15 4.28
N ASN A 157 -21.68 12.69 5.40
CA ASN A 157 -20.94 13.50 6.39
C ASN A 157 -19.56 13.97 5.85
N THR A 158 -19.42 14.12 4.53
CA THR A 158 -18.20 14.58 3.89
C THR A 158 -18.02 16.08 4.14
N ARG A 159 -17.30 16.41 5.23
CA ARG A 159 -16.83 17.78 5.47
C ARG A 159 -15.56 18.08 4.66
N PRO A 160 -15.28 19.36 4.38
CA PRO A 160 -13.97 19.77 3.89
C PRO A 160 -12.85 19.32 4.84
N LEU A 161 -11.65 19.13 4.28
CA LEU A 161 -10.45 18.81 5.05
C LEU A 161 -10.10 19.95 5.99
N GLU A 162 -9.79 19.62 7.24
CA GLU A 162 -9.32 20.57 8.24
C GLU A 162 -7.81 20.42 8.45
N PRO A 163 -7.12 21.46 8.95
CA PRO A 163 -5.69 21.38 9.28
C PRO A 163 -5.36 20.23 10.25
N THR A 164 -6.29 19.89 11.14
CA THR A 164 -6.17 18.77 12.07
C THR A 164 -6.14 17.42 11.37
N ASP A 165 -6.75 17.28 10.18
CA ASP A 165 -6.69 16.03 9.41
C ASP A 165 -5.27 15.75 8.88
N LEU A 166 -4.45 16.79 8.71
CA LEU A 166 -3.06 16.65 8.27
C LEU A 166 -2.16 15.99 9.34
N ASP A 167 -2.57 15.96 10.62
CA ASP A 167 -1.88 15.22 11.68
C ASP A 167 -1.85 13.70 11.40
N HIS A 168 -2.62 13.23 10.40
CA HIS A 168 -2.75 11.83 10.01
C HIS A 168 -2.07 11.50 8.67
N VAL A 169 -1.24 12.41 8.15
CA VAL A 169 -0.38 12.18 6.98
C VAL A 169 1.07 12.24 7.41
N HIS A 170 1.73 11.09 7.42
CA HIS A 170 3.14 10.97 7.83
C HIS A 170 4.03 10.92 6.61
N ILE A 171 4.91 11.91 6.45
CA ILE A 171 5.76 12.04 5.26
C ILE A 171 7.21 11.85 5.65
N LEU A 172 7.82 10.79 5.14
CA LEU A 172 9.25 10.57 5.18
C LEU A 172 9.86 11.06 3.87
N ARG A 173 10.82 11.99 3.96
CA ARG A 173 11.59 12.47 2.81
C ARG A 173 13.05 12.00 2.92
N PRO A 174 13.41 10.91 2.24
CA PRO A 174 14.79 10.48 2.17
C PRO A 174 15.72 11.56 1.59
N PRO A 175 17.00 11.61 2.01
CA PRO A 175 17.98 12.52 1.41
C PRO A 175 18.11 12.29 -0.11
N ARG A 176 18.04 13.37 -0.89
CA ARG A 176 18.13 13.32 -2.37
C ARG A 176 19.49 12.85 -2.88
N HIS A 177 20.52 13.03 -2.07
CA HIS A 177 21.84 12.49 -2.34
C HIS A 177 21.84 11.06 -1.83
N PHE A 178 21.51 10.12 -2.72
CA PHE A 178 21.67 8.70 -2.47
C PHE A 178 23.14 8.44 -2.14
N THR A 179 23.46 8.43 -0.85
CA THR A 179 24.63 7.70 -0.41
C THR A 179 24.28 6.23 -0.61
N PRO A 180 25.09 5.44 -1.33
CA PRO A 180 24.80 4.02 -1.62
C PRO A 180 24.75 3.12 -0.37
N ALA A 181 24.77 3.71 0.83
CA ALA A 181 24.84 3.03 2.10
C ALA A 181 23.48 2.56 2.64
N VAL A 182 22.35 3.15 2.21
CA VAL A 182 21.02 2.80 2.73
C VAL A 182 20.14 2.21 1.62
N PRO A 183 19.78 0.91 1.70
CA PRO A 183 18.85 0.29 0.77
C PRO A 183 17.47 0.97 0.76
N LEU A 184 16.83 1.07 -0.41
CA LEU A 184 15.52 1.73 -0.55
C LEU A 184 14.41 1.12 0.31
N HIS A 185 14.47 -0.20 0.56
CA HIS A 185 13.49 -0.92 1.36
C HIS A 185 13.56 -0.57 2.85
N THR A 186 14.66 0.04 3.31
CA THR A 186 14.81 0.47 4.71
C THR A 186 13.87 1.63 5.06
N TYR A 187 13.52 2.49 4.09
CA TYR A 187 12.62 3.63 4.35
C TYR A 187 11.17 3.19 4.63
N PRO A 188 10.53 2.32 3.81
CA PRO A 188 9.22 1.77 4.16
C PRO A 188 9.22 1.01 5.48
N ALA A 189 10.24 0.18 5.76
CA ALA A 189 10.32 -0.58 7.00
C ALA A 189 10.48 0.31 8.24
N GLY A 190 11.34 1.34 8.18
CA GLY A 190 11.46 2.30 9.28
C GLY A 190 10.22 3.17 9.47
N LEU A 191 9.50 3.46 8.37
CA LEU A 191 8.22 4.17 8.44
C LEU A 191 7.14 3.29 9.08
N GLU A 192 7.09 2.00 8.76
CA GLU A 192 6.21 1.03 9.41
C GLU A 192 6.49 0.97 10.93
N GLU A 193 7.75 0.82 11.32
CA GLU A 193 8.14 0.79 12.74
C GLU A 193 7.68 2.07 13.45
N TYR A 194 7.83 3.23 12.81
CA TYR A 194 7.32 4.50 13.30
C TYR A 194 5.78 4.54 13.39
N MET A 195 5.07 4.00 12.40
CA MET A 195 3.60 3.95 12.40
C MET A 195 3.04 2.99 13.47
N LEU A 196 3.78 1.95 13.85
CA LEU A 196 3.36 0.96 14.85
C LEU A 196 3.74 1.37 16.28
N TYR A 197 4.96 1.86 16.46
CA TYR A 197 5.54 2.07 17.80
C TYR A 197 5.90 3.52 18.08
N GLY A 198 6.01 4.35 17.04
CA GLY A 198 6.43 5.74 17.15
C GLY A 198 5.41 6.63 17.88
N PRO A 199 5.85 7.81 18.36
CA PRO A 199 4.97 8.82 18.89
C PRO A 199 4.31 9.59 17.74
N HIS A 200 3.00 9.41 17.56
CA HIS A 200 2.18 10.18 16.64
C HIS A 200 0.73 10.28 17.12
N LYS A 201 0.01 11.30 16.64
CA LYS A 201 -1.40 11.56 17.02
C LYS A 201 -2.39 10.59 16.36
N SER A 202 -1.96 9.81 15.39
CA SER A 202 -2.85 9.00 14.55
C SER A 202 -3.16 7.61 15.10
N ARG A 203 -2.86 7.32 16.38
CA ARG A 203 -3.05 6.00 17.00
C ARG A 203 -4.51 5.54 17.08
N GLU A 204 -5.45 6.47 17.01
CA GLU A 204 -6.89 6.21 17.02
C GLU A 204 -7.47 5.93 15.63
N ARG A 205 -6.67 6.10 14.57
CA ARG A 205 -7.09 5.93 13.18
C ARG A 205 -6.37 4.73 12.57
N GLU A 206 -7.10 3.91 11.84
CA GLU A 206 -6.54 2.77 11.10
C GLU A 206 -5.50 3.26 10.08
N TRP A 207 -4.33 2.62 10.09
CA TRP A 207 -3.31 2.84 9.08
C TRP A 207 -3.69 2.12 7.78
N TRP A 208 -4.00 2.91 6.75
CA TRP A 208 -4.45 2.38 5.46
C TRP A 208 -3.30 1.76 4.65
N GLY A 209 -2.09 2.32 4.73
CA GLY A 209 -0.90 1.81 4.04
C GLY A 209 0.13 2.88 3.69
N THR A 210 1.15 2.46 2.95
CA THR A 210 2.25 3.32 2.50
C THR A 210 2.15 3.66 1.02
N ILE A 211 2.36 4.93 0.69
CA ILE A 211 2.51 5.47 -0.67
C ILE A 211 3.97 5.80 -0.91
N VAL A 212 4.53 5.33 -2.02
CA VAL A 212 5.92 5.63 -2.41
C VAL A 212 5.94 6.50 -3.66
N ILE A 213 6.60 7.66 -3.59
CA ILE A 213 6.70 8.65 -4.68
C ILE A 213 8.17 8.78 -5.09
N GLY A 214 8.44 8.67 -6.39
CA GLY A 214 9.76 8.97 -6.96
C GLY A 214 10.79 7.84 -6.82
N SER A 215 10.39 6.66 -6.34
CA SER A 215 11.26 5.49 -6.34
C SER A 215 11.38 4.98 -7.78
N GLY A 216 12.37 5.50 -8.52
CA GLY A 216 12.66 5.08 -9.87
C GLY A 216 13.08 3.61 -9.88
N SER A 217 12.12 2.72 -10.16
CA SER A 217 12.26 1.29 -10.44
C SER A 217 13.61 0.69 -10.07
N SER A 218 13.74 0.28 -8.81
CA SER A 218 14.54 -0.88 -8.49
C SER A 218 13.61 -2.09 -8.42
N SER A 219 13.08 -2.49 -9.57
CA SER A 219 12.66 -3.89 -9.75
C SER A 219 13.81 -4.89 -9.52
N ASN A 220 15.03 -4.42 -9.18
CA ASN A 220 16.17 -5.17 -8.68
C ASN A 220 16.59 -4.87 -7.21
N THR A 221 15.77 -4.22 -6.35
CA THR A 221 16.12 -4.10 -4.90
C THR A 221 15.81 -5.33 -4.06
N THR A 222 15.51 -6.47 -4.68
CA THR A 222 15.63 -7.78 -4.02
C THR A 222 17.08 -8.25 -4.06
N SER A 223 17.96 -7.52 -3.38
CA SER A 223 19.23 -8.08 -2.91
C SER A 223 19.19 -8.36 -1.41
N SER A 224 17.99 -8.35 -0.79
CA SER A 224 17.81 -9.13 0.43
C SER A 224 17.75 -10.59 0.00
N ASN A 225 18.72 -11.38 0.45
CA ASN A 225 18.71 -12.84 0.27
C ASN A 225 17.50 -13.53 0.95
N ASP A 226 16.68 -12.76 1.67
CA ASP A 226 15.45 -13.20 2.29
C ASP A 226 14.21 -12.78 1.46
N PRO A 227 13.59 -13.72 0.72
CA PRO A 227 12.39 -13.44 -0.06
C PRO A 227 11.16 -13.15 0.82
N ALA A 228 11.14 -13.59 2.08
CA ALA A 228 10.01 -13.35 2.99
C ALA A 228 9.93 -11.89 3.44
N ALA A 229 11.08 -11.28 3.77
CA ALA A 229 11.16 -9.87 4.14
C ALA A 229 10.76 -8.94 2.98
N THR A 230 11.11 -9.29 1.74
CA THR A 230 10.66 -8.52 0.56
C THR A 230 9.15 -8.61 0.38
N ALA A 231 8.55 -9.80 0.52
CA ALA A 231 7.13 -10.00 0.33
C ALA A 231 6.27 -9.22 1.34
N LEU A 232 6.72 -9.15 2.60
CA LEU A 232 6.05 -8.37 3.65
C LEU A 232 6.08 -6.86 3.35
N ILE A 233 7.23 -6.33 2.94
CA ILE A 233 7.36 -4.90 2.58
C ILE A 233 6.51 -4.58 1.34
N GLN A 234 6.46 -5.49 0.35
CA GLN A 234 5.63 -5.31 -0.84
C GLN A 234 4.13 -5.36 -0.54
N ALA A 235 3.69 -6.17 0.43
CA ALA A 235 2.29 -6.23 0.86
C ALA A 235 1.83 -4.92 1.53
N GLN A 236 2.76 -4.17 2.12
CA GLN A 236 2.42 -2.93 2.82
C GLN A 236 2.34 -1.70 1.92
N VAL A 237 3.15 -1.67 0.86
CA VAL A 237 3.14 -0.59 -0.13
C VAL A 237 1.87 -0.67 -0.97
N ALA A 238 0.88 0.15 -0.63
CA ALA A 238 -0.40 0.19 -1.31
C ALA A 238 -0.30 0.85 -2.69
N VAL A 239 0.51 1.90 -2.79
CA VAL A 239 0.64 2.73 -3.99
C VAL A 239 2.10 3.03 -4.28
N THR A 240 2.50 2.83 -5.52
CA THR A 240 3.79 3.26 -6.06
C THR A 240 3.58 4.27 -7.16
N VAL A 241 4.42 5.29 -7.20
CA VAL A 241 4.26 6.39 -8.14
C VAL A 241 5.60 6.82 -8.68
N GLY A 242 5.71 6.88 -10.00
CA GLY A 242 6.96 7.24 -10.67
C GLY A 242 6.86 7.24 -12.19
N TRP A 243 8.01 7.13 -12.84
CA TRP A 243 8.11 7.10 -14.30
C TRP A 243 7.59 5.77 -14.90
N GLN A 244 7.54 4.70 -14.10
CA GLN A 244 6.86 3.45 -14.45
C GLN A 244 5.57 3.31 -13.64
N GLY A 245 4.54 2.78 -14.29
CA GLY A 245 3.25 2.46 -13.67
C GLY A 245 2.28 1.95 -14.73
N TRP A 246 1.25 1.24 -14.28
CA TRP A 246 0.24 0.66 -15.16
C TRP A 246 -1.01 1.55 -15.29
N LEU A 247 -1.20 2.50 -14.38
CA LEU A 247 -2.24 3.53 -14.44
C LEU A 247 -1.61 4.89 -14.77
N ARG A 248 -1.87 5.42 -15.96
CA ARG A 248 -1.35 6.72 -16.40
C ARG A 248 -2.36 7.83 -16.13
N VAL A 249 -1.92 8.88 -15.45
CA VAL A 249 -2.72 10.08 -15.21
C VAL A 249 -2.30 11.19 -16.16
N ASP A 250 -3.24 11.72 -16.92
CA ASP A 250 -3.06 12.84 -17.83
C ASP A 250 -4.17 13.89 -17.62
N ARG A 251 -3.99 15.06 -18.23
CA ARG A 251 -5.06 16.06 -18.28
C ARG A 251 -6.15 15.56 -19.22
N ALA A 252 -7.42 15.69 -18.83
CA ALA A 252 -8.52 15.35 -19.72
C ALA A 252 -8.53 16.32 -20.91
N GLU A 253 -8.90 15.82 -22.10
CA GLU A 253 -9.02 16.68 -23.27
C GLU A 253 -10.28 17.55 -23.14
N PRO A 254 -10.17 18.89 -23.29
CA PRO A 254 -11.33 19.77 -23.22
C PRO A 254 -12.25 19.47 -24.42
N THR A 255 -13.47 19.00 -24.13
CA THR A 255 -14.50 18.85 -25.15
C THR A 255 -15.04 20.24 -25.45
N THR A 256 -14.75 20.80 -26.63
CA THR A 256 -15.28 22.12 -27.00
C THR A 256 -16.81 22.05 -27.09
N ALA A 257 -17.51 22.94 -26.39
CA ALA A 257 -18.97 23.03 -26.37
C ALA A 257 -19.62 23.23 -27.77
N THR A 258 -18.82 23.54 -28.79
CA THR A 258 -19.25 23.83 -30.17
C THR A 258 -19.09 22.68 -31.15
N GLY A 259 -18.71 21.46 -30.71
CA GLY A 259 -18.55 20.31 -31.62
C GLY A 259 -17.44 20.48 -32.67
N ALA A 260 -16.58 21.50 -32.49
CA ALA A 260 -15.55 21.89 -33.45
C ALA A 260 -14.22 21.17 -33.17
N GLY A 261 -14.25 19.84 -33.00
CA GLY A 261 -13.05 19.00 -32.89
C GLY A 261 -12.02 19.42 -31.81
N PRO A 262 -10.85 18.76 -31.77
CA PRO A 262 -9.73 19.19 -30.94
C PRO A 262 -9.31 20.62 -31.31
N TRP A 263 -8.80 21.43 -30.37
CA TRP A 263 -8.28 22.78 -30.63
C TRP A 263 -7.19 22.74 -31.73
N THR A 264 -7.56 22.91 -32.99
CA THR A 264 -6.61 22.92 -34.10
C THR A 264 -5.99 24.30 -34.23
N PHE A 265 -4.68 24.36 -34.03
CA PHE A 265 -3.85 25.57 -34.10
C PHE A 265 -3.46 25.97 -35.53
N TRP A 266 -3.63 25.08 -36.50
CA TRP A 266 -3.05 25.22 -37.84
C TRP A 266 -3.62 26.37 -38.69
N ASN A 267 -4.77 26.95 -38.33
CA ASN A 267 -5.41 28.02 -39.09
C ASN A 267 -5.70 29.30 -38.29
N LYS A 268 -5.10 29.47 -37.10
CA LYS A 268 -5.37 30.64 -36.24
C LYS A 268 -4.26 31.68 -36.34
N SER A 269 -4.67 32.94 -36.43
CA SER A 269 -3.77 34.09 -36.29
C SER A 269 -3.15 34.11 -34.89
N ALA A 270 -1.93 34.64 -34.75
CA ALA A 270 -1.29 34.80 -33.43
C ALA A 270 -2.13 35.66 -32.46
N GLU A 271 -2.89 36.62 -32.99
CA GLU A 271 -3.76 37.52 -32.20
C GLU A 271 -5.03 36.81 -31.71
N GLU A 272 -5.58 35.93 -32.56
CA GLU A 272 -6.70 35.06 -32.22
C GLU A 272 -6.26 33.98 -31.22
N ALA A 273 -5.04 33.46 -31.40
CA ALA A 273 -4.45 32.48 -30.50
C ALA A 273 -4.26 33.02 -29.07
N ARG A 274 -3.91 34.31 -28.93
CA ARG A 274 -3.79 35.02 -27.64
C ARG A 274 -5.13 35.28 -26.99
N ARG A 275 -6.13 35.75 -27.74
CA ARG A 275 -7.49 35.99 -27.19
C ARG A 275 -8.12 34.72 -26.64
N GLU A 276 -7.95 33.61 -27.35
CA GLU A 276 -8.45 32.30 -26.90
C GLU A 276 -7.55 31.62 -25.86
N ARG A 277 -6.41 32.21 -25.46
CA ARG A 277 -5.51 31.58 -24.49
C ARG A 277 -6.21 31.40 -23.14
N GLU A 278 -6.90 32.43 -22.67
CA GLU A 278 -7.61 32.41 -21.40
C GLU A 278 -8.78 31.41 -21.43
N ASP A 279 -9.56 31.39 -22.52
CA ASP A 279 -10.64 30.43 -22.70
C ASP A 279 -10.15 28.98 -22.76
N ARG A 280 -9.00 28.73 -23.42
CA ARG A 280 -8.37 27.40 -23.44
C ARG A 280 -7.82 27.01 -22.09
N GLU A 281 -7.17 27.93 -21.38
CA GLU A 281 -6.64 27.68 -20.04
C GLU A 281 -7.78 27.32 -19.08
N LYS A 282 -8.87 28.09 -19.10
CA LYS A 282 -10.10 27.80 -18.36
C LYS A 282 -10.73 26.47 -18.75
N ALA A 283 -10.90 26.19 -20.04
CA ALA A 283 -11.48 24.92 -20.50
C ALA A 283 -10.61 23.72 -20.11
N VAL A 284 -9.28 23.87 -20.12
CA VAL A 284 -8.34 22.84 -19.65
C VAL A 284 -8.46 22.66 -18.14
N GLU A 285 -8.64 23.73 -17.36
CA GLU A 285 -8.95 23.69 -15.92
C GLU A 285 -10.24 22.96 -15.60
N GLU A 286 -11.31 23.25 -16.34
CA GLU A 286 -12.61 22.62 -16.16
C GLU A 286 -12.68 21.15 -16.61
N ALA A 287 -11.84 20.77 -17.60
CA ALA A 287 -11.83 19.41 -18.15
C ALA A 287 -11.47 18.33 -17.10
N GLY A 288 -10.75 18.71 -16.04
CA GLY A 288 -10.29 17.79 -15.01
C GLY A 288 -9.15 16.88 -15.47
N TRP A 289 -9.10 15.68 -14.91
CA TRP A 289 -8.02 14.71 -15.06
C TRP A 289 -8.57 13.37 -15.52
N VAL A 290 -7.80 12.65 -16.32
CA VAL A 290 -8.12 11.29 -16.75
C VAL A 290 -7.03 10.35 -16.25
N ALA A 291 -7.43 9.24 -15.63
CA ALA A 291 -6.54 8.11 -15.41
C ALA A 291 -6.92 6.98 -16.37
N SER A 292 -5.91 6.43 -17.05
CA SER A 292 -6.07 5.45 -18.12
C SER A 292 -5.15 4.25 -17.91
N SER A 293 -5.65 3.06 -18.24
CA SER A 293 -4.91 1.81 -18.20
C SER A 293 -5.45 0.84 -19.25
N ALA A 294 -4.79 -0.30 -19.44
CA ALA A 294 -5.29 -1.38 -20.29
C ALA A 294 -6.65 -1.95 -19.83
N TRP A 295 -7.06 -1.70 -18.58
CA TRP A 295 -8.30 -2.22 -18.00
C TRP A 295 -9.43 -1.20 -17.89
N GLY A 296 -9.22 0.02 -18.36
CA GLY A 296 -10.24 1.07 -18.41
C GLY A 296 -9.71 2.46 -18.04
N THR A 297 -10.65 3.40 -18.04
CA THR A 297 -10.46 4.83 -17.83
C THR A 297 -11.38 5.35 -16.74
N PHE A 298 -10.96 6.39 -16.03
CA PHE A 298 -11.86 7.18 -15.18
C PHE A 298 -11.45 8.65 -15.19
N VAL A 299 -12.43 9.54 -15.06
CA VAL A 299 -12.24 11.00 -15.04
C VAL A 299 -12.52 11.53 -13.64
N PHE A 300 -11.74 12.50 -13.19
CA PHE A 300 -11.87 13.12 -11.87
C PHE A 300 -11.45 14.58 -11.87
N GLY A 301 -11.95 15.36 -10.91
CA GLY A 301 -11.56 16.77 -10.76
C GLY A 301 -12.19 17.74 -11.76
N SER A 302 -13.22 17.32 -12.51
CA SER A 302 -14.09 18.24 -13.25
C SER A 302 -15.24 18.74 -12.34
N GLU A 303 -15.71 19.97 -12.55
CA GLU A 303 -16.85 20.53 -11.82
C GLU A 303 -18.16 19.74 -12.04
N SER A 304 -18.23 18.96 -13.11
CA SER A 304 -19.37 18.13 -13.52
C SER A 304 -19.44 16.75 -12.82
N GLY A 305 -18.56 16.48 -11.87
CA GLY A 305 -18.57 15.26 -11.07
C GLY A 305 -17.82 14.10 -11.73
N SER A 306 -17.34 13.19 -10.89
CA SER A 306 -16.60 11.99 -11.26
C SER A 306 -17.50 11.01 -12.04
N GLY A 307 -17.50 11.13 -13.36
CA GLY A 307 -18.25 10.26 -14.28
C GLY A 307 -17.35 9.26 -15.01
N ARG A 308 -17.95 8.14 -15.44
CA ARG A 308 -17.34 7.22 -16.41
C ARG A 308 -17.34 7.88 -17.79
N GLY A 309 -16.19 7.88 -18.45
CA GLY A 309 -16.03 8.14 -19.89
C GLY A 309 -15.63 6.85 -20.59
#